data_AF-A0A166JGM8-F1
#
_entry.id   AF-A0A166JGM8-F1
#
_cell.length_a   1.000
_cell.length_b   1.000
_cell.length_c   1.000
_cell.angle_alpha   90.00
_cell.angle_beta   90.00
_cell.angle_gamma   90.00
#
_symmetry.space_group_name_H-M   'P 1'
#
loop_
_entity.id
_entity.type
_entity.pdbx_description
1 polymer ?
#
loop_
_entity_poly.entity_id
_entity_poly.type
_entity_poly.pdbx_seq_one_letter_code
_entity_poly.pdbx_strand_id
1 'polypeptide(L)'
;MKILQMIRCICKANIVEVLNGNGWYYICCPNCARTVRPVEGKYSCTQCPRADIQYTQRVVVRGEDDSGTTTFTLFNKEAEQIIGVPIQTLLSEEGEKQPMKDLPTAIKNLIGRQCAFQIKVTTYNMTHGCEEYTVTRVTDCSSPSTTPNNPMEEENRKKKQKCD
;
A
#
# COMPACT_ATOMS: atom_id res chain seq x y z
N MET A 1 14.64 13.08 30.76
CA MET A 1 14.64 13.16 29.29
C MET A 1 13.91 11.92 28.76
N LYS A 2 12.65 12.04 28.32
CA LYS A 2 11.93 10.89 27.76
C LYS A 2 12.47 10.66 26.35
N ILE A 3 13.17 9.55 26.14
CA ILE A 3 13.58 9.15 24.79
C ILE A 3 12.29 8.90 24.01
N LEU A 4 12.02 9.71 22.98
CA LEU A 4 10.94 9.47 22.02
C LEU A 4 11.37 8.28 21.16
N GLN A 5 11.25 7.08 21.72
CA GLN A 5 11.69 5.87 21.03
C GLN A 5 10.68 5.54 19.94
N MET A 6 11.16 5.55 18.71
CA MET A 6 10.43 5.08 17.54
C MET A 6 10.92 3.66 17.24
N ILE A 7 10.07 2.67 17.50
CA ILE A 7 10.39 1.26 17.22
C ILE A 7 9.85 0.90 15.84
N ARG A 8 10.62 0.09 15.11
CA ARG A 8 10.16 -0.53 13.87
C ARG A 8 9.88 -2.00 14.14
N CYS A 9 8.68 -2.44 13.80
CA CYS A 9 8.27 -3.84 13.93
C CYS A 9 7.79 -4.34 12.57
N ILE A 10 7.83 -5.66 12.36
CA ILE A 10 7.20 -6.29 11.21
C ILE A 10 5.98 -7.04 11.75
N CYS A 11 4.80 -6.71 11.25
CA CYS A 11 3.57 -7.46 11.49
C CYS A 11 3.19 -8.19 10.21
N LYS A 12 2.96 -9.51 10.30
CA LYS A 12 2.43 -10.30 9.21
C LYS A 12 0.94 -10.48 9.45
N ALA A 13 0.11 -9.98 8.54
CA ALA A 13 -1.33 -10.00 8.71
C ALA A 13 -2.04 -10.24 7.38
N ASN A 14 -3.23 -10.83 7.45
CA ASN A 14 -4.16 -10.95 6.33
C ASN A 14 -5.00 -9.68 6.24
N ILE A 15 -5.12 -9.09 5.05
CA ILE A 15 -5.98 -7.93 4.83
C ILE A 15 -7.42 -8.42 4.78
N VAL A 16 -8.24 -8.01 5.76
CA VAL A 16 -9.64 -8.43 5.86
C VAL A 16 -10.61 -7.33 5.38
N GLU A 17 -10.17 -6.08 5.36
CA GLU A 17 -10.99 -4.94 4.95
C GLU A 17 -10.14 -3.80 4.42
N VAL A 18 -10.69 -3.04 3.47
CA VAL A 18 -10.15 -1.74 3.05
C VAL A 18 -11.09 -0.62 3.52
N LEU A 19 -10.58 0.29 4.34
CA LEU A 19 -11.33 1.39 4.93
C LEU A 19 -11.28 2.61 3.99
N ASN A 20 -12.44 3.07 3.51
CA ASN A 20 -12.54 4.21 2.58
C ASN A 20 -13.14 5.49 3.20
N GLY A 21 -13.24 5.58 4.53
CA GLY A 21 -13.94 6.70 5.20
C GLY A 21 -13.39 8.09 4.86
N ASN A 22 -12.08 8.20 4.62
CA ASN A 22 -11.43 9.45 4.23
C ASN A 22 -10.99 9.46 2.75
N GLY A 23 -11.40 8.48 1.94
CA GLY A 23 -10.93 8.32 0.56
C GLY A 23 -9.56 7.62 0.46
N TRP A 24 -9.33 7.00 -0.71
CA TRP A 24 -8.16 6.20 -1.05
C TRP A 24 -6.96 7.00 -1.60
N TYR A 25 -7.15 8.30 -1.81
CA TYR A 25 -6.09 9.27 -2.11
C TYR A 25 -6.40 10.61 -1.45
N TYR A 26 -5.43 11.52 -1.50
CA TYR A 26 -5.62 12.92 -1.12
C TYR A 26 -4.75 13.82 -2.00
N ILE A 27 -5.14 15.09 -2.08
CA ILE A 27 -4.39 16.12 -2.79
C ILE A 27 -3.47 16.81 -1.78
N CYS A 28 -2.18 16.91 -2.09
CA CYS A 28 -1.17 17.41 -1.17
C CYS A 28 -0.20 18.38 -1.86
N CYS A 29 0.57 19.09 -1.03
CA CYS A 29 1.67 19.92 -1.47
C CYS A 29 2.86 19.02 -1.84
N PRO A 30 3.42 19.12 -3.05
CA PRO A 30 4.54 18.27 -3.48
C PRO A 30 5.82 18.49 -2.65
N ASN A 31 5.96 19.64 -1.97
CA ASN A 31 7.16 19.95 -1.19
C ASN A 31 7.14 19.36 0.23
N CYS A 32 5.97 19.33 0.87
CA CYS A 32 5.87 18.95 2.29
C CYS A 32 4.87 17.82 2.57
N ALA A 33 4.23 17.29 1.52
CA ALA A 33 3.23 16.22 1.55
C ALA A 33 1.99 16.50 2.43
N ARG A 34 1.81 17.73 2.92
CA ARG A 34 0.61 18.12 3.68
C ARG A 34 -0.56 18.35 2.73
N THR A 35 -1.76 17.98 3.18
CA THR A 35 -3.01 18.25 2.48
C THR A 35 -3.14 19.74 2.16
N VAL A 36 -3.48 20.04 0.91
CA VAL A 36 -3.77 21.41 0.45
C VAL A 36 -5.25 21.70 0.61
N ARG A 37 -5.61 22.99 0.76
CA ARG A 37 -7.00 23.42 0.90
C ARG A 37 -7.43 24.19 -0.35
N PRO A 38 -8.69 24.03 -0.80
CA PRO A 38 -9.25 24.88 -1.84
C PRO A 38 -9.42 26.31 -1.30
N VAL A 39 -8.88 27.30 -2.01
CA VAL A 39 -9.00 28.74 -1.76
C VAL A 39 -9.25 29.40 -3.11
N GLU A 40 -10.43 30.00 -3.29
CA GLU A 40 -10.80 30.73 -4.51
C GLU A 40 -10.61 29.93 -5.81
N GLY A 41 -10.95 28.64 -5.81
CA GLY A 41 -10.80 27.76 -6.98
C GLY A 41 -9.37 27.29 -7.27
N LYS A 42 -8.41 27.65 -6.41
CA LYS A 42 -7.03 27.12 -6.42
C LYS A 42 -6.77 26.29 -5.18
N TYR A 43 -5.65 25.56 -5.16
CA TYR A 43 -5.17 24.87 -3.97
C TYR A 43 -4.06 25.65 -3.29
N SER A 44 -4.07 25.67 -1.96
CA SER A 44 -3.09 26.38 -1.15
C SER A 44 -2.55 25.49 -0.02
N CYS A 45 -1.23 25.55 0.17
CA CYS A 45 -0.53 24.94 1.29
C CYS A 45 -0.29 25.98 2.40
N THR A 46 -0.64 25.66 3.64
CA THR A 46 -0.43 26.59 4.78
C THR A 46 1.04 26.72 5.21
N GLN A 47 1.94 25.91 4.67
CA GLN A 47 3.35 25.84 5.06
C GLN A 47 4.31 26.19 3.92
N CYS A 48 3.82 26.27 2.68
CA CYS A 48 4.64 26.49 1.50
C CYS A 48 3.94 27.50 0.59
N PRO A 49 4.67 28.44 -0.04
CA PRO A 49 4.07 29.49 -0.86
C PRO A 49 3.63 29.03 -2.28
N ARG A 50 3.58 27.72 -2.55
CA ARG A 50 3.33 27.19 -3.91
C ARG A 50 1.87 26.80 -4.15
N ALA A 51 1.44 26.95 -5.39
CA ALA A 51 0.11 26.57 -5.88
C ALA A 51 0.05 25.16 -6.52
N ASP A 52 1.20 24.53 -6.76
CA ASP A 52 1.25 23.18 -7.34
C ASP A 52 0.64 22.15 -6.39
N ILE A 53 0.02 21.14 -6.99
CA ILE A 53 -0.59 20.02 -6.26
C ILE A 53 -0.06 18.69 -6.75
N GLN A 54 -0.19 17.69 -5.87
CA GLN A 54 0.07 16.31 -6.19
C GLN A 54 -1.05 15.43 -5.63
N TYR A 55 -1.51 14.49 -6.44
CA TYR A 55 -2.37 13.41 -5.96
C TYR A 55 -1.48 12.35 -5.30
N THR A 56 -1.86 11.89 -4.11
CA THR A 56 -1.10 10.90 -3.34
C THR A 56 -2.02 9.79 -2.84
N GLN A 57 -1.65 8.54 -3.09
CA GLN A 57 -2.40 7.39 -2.58
C GLN A 57 -2.32 7.33 -1.05
N ARG A 58 -3.44 7.03 -0.42
CA ARG A 58 -3.56 6.72 1.00
C ARG A 58 -4.54 5.57 1.15
N VAL A 59 -4.01 4.36 1.31
CA VAL A 59 -4.84 3.18 1.54
C VAL A 59 -4.79 2.86 3.02
N VAL A 60 -5.97 2.68 3.61
CA VAL A 60 -6.12 2.23 4.99
C VAL A 60 -6.73 0.84 4.95
N VAL A 61 -6.05 -0.13 5.56
CA VAL A 61 -6.53 -1.52 5.61
C VAL A 61 -6.66 -1.99 7.05
N ARG A 62 -7.64 -2.85 7.31
CA ARG A 62 -7.69 -3.67 8.51
C ARG A 62 -6.97 -4.97 8.23
N GLY A 63 -5.97 -5.27 9.05
CA GLY A 63 -5.28 -6.55 9.01
C GLY A 63 -5.60 -7.38 10.24
N GLU A 64 -5.57 -8.70 10.07
CA GLU A 64 -5.81 -9.69 11.11
C GLU A 64 -4.67 -10.72 11.16
N ASP A 65 -4.24 -11.07 12.37
CA ASP A 65 -3.40 -12.22 12.67
C ASP A 65 -3.96 -12.99 13.89
N ASP A 66 -3.23 -13.99 14.39
CA ASP A 66 -3.68 -14.82 15.52
C ASP A 66 -3.89 -14.03 16.83
N SER A 67 -3.34 -12.81 16.94
CA SER A 67 -3.47 -11.95 18.12
C SER A 67 -4.66 -11.01 18.07
N GLY A 68 -5.25 -10.78 16.90
CA GLY A 68 -6.41 -9.92 16.72
C GLY A 68 -6.35 -9.08 15.44
N THR A 69 -7.01 -7.92 15.47
CA THR A 69 -7.09 -7.01 14.33
C THR A 69 -6.47 -5.65 14.64
N THR A 70 -5.88 -5.03 13.63
CA THR A 70 -5.32 -3.67 13.73
C THR A 70 -5.46 -2.93 12.40
N THR A 71 -5.16 -1.63 12.40
CA THR A 71 -5.27 -0.78 11.22
C THR A 71 -3.91 -0.35 10.71
N PHE A 72 -3.69 -0.52 9.41
CA PHE A 72 -2.48 -0.10 8.71
C PHE A 72 -2.79 0.99 7.71
N THR A 73 -2.05 2.09 7.77
CA THR A 73 -2.11 3.16 6.76
C THR A 73 -0.86 3.11 5.89
N LEU A 74 -1.06 2.97 4.58
CA LEU A 74 -0.02 2.98 3.56
C LEU A 74 -0.13 4.28 2.76
N PHE A 75 1.00 4.97 2.58
CA PHE A 75 1.07 6.23 1.84
C PHE A 75 1.91 6.06 0.58
N ASN A 76 1.49 6.72 -0.49
CA ASN A 76 2.26 6.89 -1.72
C ASN A 76 2.98 5.61 -2.17
N LYS A 77 4.31 5.55 -2.02
CA LYS A 77 5.16 4.44 -2.45
C LYS A 77 4.69 3.10 -1.90
N GLU A 78 4.41 3.02 -0.60
CA GLU A 78 4.00 1.77 0.03
C GLU A 78 2.62 1.35 -0.47
N ALA A 79 1.71 2.30 -0.69
CA ALA A 79 0.38 2.05 -1.26
C ALA A 79 0.48 1.58 -2.72
N GLU A 80 1.26 2.27 -3.55
CA GLU A 80 1.45 1.95 -4.97
C GLU A 80 2.06 0.56 -5.12
N GLN A 81 3.03 0.22 -4.27
CA GLN A 81 3.68 -1.08 -4.28
C GLN A 81 2.70 -2.23 -3.98
N ILE A 82 1.83 -2.08 -2.99
CA ILE A 82 0.85 -3.12 -2.68
C ILE A 82 -0.26 -3.18 -3.75
N ILE A 83 -0.76 -2.05 -4.24
CA ILE A 83 -1.81 -2.02 -5.27
C ILE A 83 -1.27 -2.56 -6.60
N GLY A 84 -0.02 -2.27 -6.93
CA GLY A 84 0.61 -2.56 -8.22
C GLY A 84 0.18 -1.60 -9.34
N VAL A 85 -0.52 -0.51 -9.00
CA VAL A 85 -1.07 0.44 -9.97
C VAL A 85 -0.74 1.89 -9.57
N PRO A 86 -0.10 2.67 -10.45
CA PRO A 86 0.17 4.09 -10.20
C PRO A 86 -1.10 4.91 -10.04
N ILE A 87 -1.01 5.99 -9.26
CA ILE A 87 -2.18 6.83 -8.97
C ILE A 87 -2.86 7.41 -10.21
N GLN A 88 -2.09 7.79 -11.24
CA GLN A 88 -2.62 8.38 -12.46
C GLN A 88 -3.56 7.41 -13.20
N THR A 89 -3.24 6.13 -13.20
CA THR A 89 -4.09 5.09 -13.79
C THR A 89 -5.39 4.95 -13.01
N LEU A 90 -5.32 4.89 -11.68
CA LEU A 90 -6.52 4.80 -10.82
C LEU A 90 -7.44 6.01 -10.98
N LEU A 91 -6.89 7.22 -11.08
CA LEU A 91 -7.66 8.44 -11.32
C LEU A 91 -8.33 8.44 -12.69
N SER A 92 -7.67 7.88 -13.72
CA SER A 92 -8.23 7.78 -15.07
C SER A 92 -9.40 6.78 -15.14
N GLU A 93 -9.35 5.72 -14.32
CA GLU A 93 -10.42 4.73 -14.20
C GLU A 93 -11.64 5.24 -13.41
N GLU A 94 -11.46 6.25 -12.54
CA GLU A 94 -12.52 6.80 -11.69
C GLU A 94 -13.60 7.57 -12.49
N GLY A 95 -13.23 8.15 -13.65
CA GLY A 95 -14.16 8.88 -14.53
C GLY A 95 -14.83 10.09 -13.85
N GLU A 96 -16.04 10.46 -14.28
CA GLU A 96 -16.86 11.51 -13.63
C GLU A 96 -17.59 11.03 -12.35
N LYS A 97 -17.34 9.80 -11.89
CA LYS A 97 -17.98 9.27 -10.68
C LYS A 97 -17.46 10.03 -9.46
N GLN A 98 -18.30 10.15 -8.43
CA GLN A 98 -18.00 10.97 -7.24
C GLN A 98 -16.59 10.66 -6.71
N PRO A 99 -15.63 11.60 -6.86
CA PRO A 99 -14.23 11.31 -6.57
C PRO A 99 -14.10 10.90 -5.10
N MET A 100 -13.40 9.80 -4.84
CA MET A 100 -13.14 9.19 -3.52
C MET A 100 -14.22 8.31 -2.88
N LYS A 101 -15.49 8.27 -3.33
CA LYS A 101 -16.49 7.42 -2.64
C LYS A 101 -16.37 5.94 -2.97
N ASP A 102 -16.04 5.62 -4.21
CA ASP A 102 -15.89 4.24 -4.65
C ASP A 102 -14.43 3.83 -4.63
N LEU A 103 -14.15 2.65 -4.08
CA LEU A 103 -12.81 2.06 -4.15
C LEU A 103 -12.57 1.49 -5.58
N PRO A 104 -11.45 1.84 -6.24
CA PRO A 104 -11.00 1.19 -7.46
C PRO A 104 -10.88 -0.32 -7.27
N THR A 105 -11.14 -1.09 -8.32
CA THR A 105 -11.07 -2.56 -8.28
C THR A 105 -9.69 -3.05 -7.83
N ALA A 106 -8.61 -2.41 -8.30
CA ALA A 106 -7.25 -2.74 -7.89
C ALA A 106 -7.04 -2.62 -6.36
N ILE A 107 -7.69 -1.66 -5.72
CA ILE A 107 -7.63 -1.49 -4.25
C ILE A 107 -8.54 -2.50 -3.54
N LYS A 108 -9.72 -2.82 -4.08
CA LYS A 108 -10.61 -3.87 -3.53
C LYS A 108 -9.93 -5.24 -3.53
N ASN A 109 -9.14 -5.54 -4.55
CA ASN A 109 -8.39 -6.79 -4.70
C ASN A 109 -7.28 -6.98 -3.65
N LEU A 110 -7.07 -6.00 -2.75
CA LEU A 110 -6.17 -6.18 -1.60
C LEU A 110 -6.76 -7.10 -0.53
N ILE A 111 -8.09 -7.20 -0.44
CA ILE A 111 -8.77 -8.07 0.53
C ILE A 111 -8.41 -9.53 0.25
N GLY A 112 -8.04 -10.26 1.30
CA GLY A 112 -7.60 -11.64 1.26
C GLY A 112 -6.09 -11.83 1.05
N ARG A 113 -5.32 -10.79 0.76
CA ARG A 113 -3.85 -10.89 0.65
C ARG A 113 -3.21 -10.92 2.03
N GLN A 114 -2.19 -11.76 2.18
CA GLN A 114 -1.30 -11.75 3.33
C GLN A 114 -0.08 -10.88 3.03
N CYS A 115 0.28 -9.99 3.95
CA CYS A 115 1.40 -9.08 3.77
C CYS A 115 2.25 -8.97 5.05
N ALA A 116 3.54 -8.69 4.87
CA ALA A 116 4.44 -8.26 5.93
C ALA A 116 4.51 -6.73 5.93
N PHE A 117 3.98 -6.10 6.98
CA PHE A 117 3.95 -4.65 7.18
C PHE A 117 5.04 -4.24 8.15
N GLN A 118 6.04 -3.49 7.67
CA GLN A 118 6.99 -2.82 8.56
C GLN A 118 6.35 -1.54 9.10
N ILE A 119 5.95 -1.55 10.36
CA ILE A 119 5.26 -0.44 11.01
C ILE A 119 6.18 0.42 11.87
N LYS A 120 5.82 1.69 12.00
CA LYS A 120 6.39 2.60 12.98
C LYS A 120 5.52 2.61 14.23
N VAL A 121 6.04 2.13 15.36
CA VAL A 121 5.40 2.26 16.67
C VAL A 121 6.00 3.47 17.37
N THR A 122 5.15 4.42 17.73
CA THR A 122 5.54 5.65 18.43
C THR A 122 5.17 5.59 19.91
N THR A 123 5.76 6.49 20.71
CA THR A 123 5.34 6.68 22.10
C THR A 123 3.84 6.94 22.21
N TYR A 124 3.24 7.65 21.26
CA TYR A 124 1.79 7.90 21.25
C TYR A 124 0.99 6.60 21.17
N ASN A 125 1.38 5.67 20.28
CA ASN A 125 0.74 4.36 20.16
C ASN A 125 0.82 3.60 21.49
N MET A 126 2.00 3.58 22.12
CA MET A 126 2.23 2.84 23.36
C MET A 126 1.50 3.42 24.57
N THR A 127 1.45 4.75 24.71
CA THR A 127 0.87 5.37 25.92
C THR A 127 -0.64 5.56 25.85
N HIS A 128 -1.23 5.58 24.65
CA HIS A 128 -2.67 5.81 24.46
C HIS A 128 -3.41 4.58 23.91
N GLY A 129 -2.72 3.45 23.69
CA GLY A 129 -3.33 2.24 23.12
C GLY A 129 -3.88 2.46 21.70
N CYS A 130 -3.30 3.39 20.94
CA CYS A 130 -3.75 3.68 19.58
C CYS A 130 -3.10 2.70 18.61
N GLU A 131 -3.87 1.70 18.18
CA GLU A 131 -3.46 0.62 17.28
C GLU A 131 -3.73 0.97 15.81
N GLU A 132 -3.35 2.18 15.43
CA GLU A 132 -3.32 2.65 14.05
C GLU A 132 -1.87 2.92 13.66
N TYR A 133 -1.36 2.15 12.72
CA TYR A 133 0.06 2.13 12.40
C TYR A 133 0.34 2.63 10.99
N THR A 134 1.31 3.53 10.86
CA THR A 134 1.84 3.92 9.56
C THR A 134 2.83 2.86 9.08
N VAL A 135 2.59 2.35 7.88
CA VAL A 135 3.48 1.40 7.20
C VAL A 135 4.62 2.17 6.55
N THR A 136 5.83 1.66 6.75
CA THR A 136 7.07 2.22 6.20
C THR A 136 7.71 1.33 5.14
N ARG A 137 7.33 0.05 5.08
CA ARG A 137 7.62 -0.92 4.02
C ARG A 137 6.51 -1.98 4.01
N VAL A 138 6.18 -2.50 2.85
CA VAL A 138 5.23 -3.61 2.69
C VAL A 138 5.83 -4.66 1.77
N THR A 139 5.50 -5.92 1.99
CA THR A 139 5.85 -7.02 1.09
C THR A 139 4.69 -8.01 1.07
N ASP A 140 4.29 -8.41 -0.14
CA ASP A 140 3.30 -9.47 -0.31
C ASP A 140 3.91 -10.82 0.10
N CYS A 141 3.17 -11.63 0.85
CA CYS A 141 3.60 -12.96 1.29
C CYS A 141 3.27 -14.07 0.29
N SER A 142 2.58 -13.78 -0.82
CA SER A 142 2.44 -14.72 -1.93
C SER A 142 3.82 -15.17 -2.41
N SER A 143 4.00 -16.49 -2.53
CA SER A 143 5.29 -17.10 -2.89
C SER A 143 5.84 -16.51 -4.19
N PRO A 144 7.17 -16.33 -4.32
CA PRO A 144 7.74 -15.75 -5.53
C PRO A 144 7.57 -16.71 -6.70
N SER A 145 6.63 -16.44 -7.60
CA SER A 145 6.61 -17.02 -8.93
C SER A 145 7.03 -15.96 -9.95
N THR A 146 8.32 -15.97 -10.31
CA THR A 146 8.83 -15.81 -11.69
C THR A 146 10.36 -15.98 -11.66
N THR A 147 10.81 -17.20 -11.95
CA THR A 147 12.09 -17.42 -12.64
C THR A 147 11.84 -17.23 -14.13
N PRO A 148 12.67 -16.49 -14.89
CA PRO A 148 12.58 -16.49 -16.34
C PRO A 148 13.14 -17.83 -16.87
N ASN A 149 12.25 -18.75 -17.21
CA ASN A 149 12.61 -19.99 -17.89
C ASN A 149 12.97 -19.66 -19.35
N ASN A 150 14.27 -19.59 -19.66
CA ASN A 150 14.75 -19.84 -21.02
C ASN A 150 14.63 -21.35 -21.29
N PRO A 151 14.04 -21.79 -22.43
CA PRO A 151 14.14 -23.19 -22.85
C PRO A 151 15.50 -23.39 -23.54
N MET A 152 16.43 -24.07 -22.87
CA MET A 152 17.56 -24.74 -23.52
C MET A 152 17.41 -26.25 -23.32
N GLU A 153 17.35 -26.91 -24.46
CA GLU A 153 17.22 -28.34 -24.79
C GLU A 153 17.64 -29.37 -23.71
N GLU A 154 16.71 -30.27 -23.39
CA GLU A 154 16.96 -31.64 -22.92
C GLU A 154 15.78 -32.47 -23.49
N GLU A 155 15.93 -33.64 -24.12
CA GLU A 155 16.61 -34.81 -23.59
C GLU A 155 16.76 -35.86 -24.71
N ASN A 156 18.01 -36.15 -25.10
CA ASN A 156 18.37 -37.37 -25.79
C ASN A 156 18.61 -38.45 -24.72
N ARG A 157 17.63 -39.34 -24.46
CA ARG A 157 17.85 -40.75 -24.04
C ARG A 157 16.53 -41.46 -23.78
N LYS A 158 16.13 -42.32 -24.74
CA LYS A 158 15.65 -43.70 -24.50
C LYS A 158 15.21 -44.31 -25.83
N LYS A 159 16.07 -45.18 -26.38
CA LYS A 159 15.68 -46.42 -27.05
C LYS A 159 16.93 -47.22 -27.37
N LYS A 160 17.28 -48.13 -26.46
CA LYS A 160 18.13 -49.29 -26.74
C LYS A 160 17.35 -50.50 -26.25
N GLN A 161 16.52 -51.05 -27.13
CA GLN A 161 16.04 -52.42 -27.00
C GLN A 161 16.06 -53.04 -28.41
N LYS A 162 16.71 -54.19 -28.44
CA LYS A 162 17.20 -55.03 -29.52
C LYS A 162 16.06 -55.81 -30.19
N CYS A 163 16.16 -56.06 -31.50
CA CYS A 163 15.51 -57.19 -32.17
C CYS A 163 16.56 -57.92 -32.99
N ASP A 164 16.48 -59.25 -32.98
CA ASP A 164 17.16 -60.18 -33.88
C ASP A 164 16.68 -60.02 -35.33
#